data_AF-A0A7R9WGK7-F1
#
_entry.id   AF-A0A7R9WGK7-F1
#
_cell.length_a   1.000
_cell.length_b   1.000
_cell.length_c   1.000
_cell.angle_alpha   90.00
_cell.angle_beta   90.00
_cell.angle_gamma   90.00
#
_symmetry.space_group_name_H-M   'P 1'
#
loop_
_entity.id
_entity.type
_entity.pdbx_description
1 polymer ?
#
loop_
_entity_poly.entity_id
_entity_poly.type
_entity_poly.pdbx_seq_one_letter_code
_entity_poly.pdbx_strand_id
1 'polypeptide(L)'
;ELLCLQILTVLLDGDPTDDSVEVAMGFVRVVGRALAEVSPAGVRAVMERFRALLHDGSVGRRVQYKVEGLLADHRRSRTDDGDGDGGFPPPVREELDLVE
;
A
#
# COMPACT_ATOMS: atom_id res chain seq x y z
N GLU A 1 8.44 -10.43 4.11
CA GLU A 1 7.54 -9.50 4.82
C GLU A 1 8.29 -8.38 5.56
N LEU A 2 9.04 -8.71 6.63
CA LEU A 2 9.56 -7.74 7.61
C LEU A 2 10.27 -6.53 7.00
N LEU A 3 11.18 -6.76 6.04
CA LEU A 3 11.91 -5.67 5.38
C LEU A 3 10.97 -4.67 4.69
N CYS A 4 9.95 -5.16 3.97
CA CYS A 4 9.00 -4.29 3.28
C CYS A 4 8.18 -3.47 4.27
N LEU A 5 7.74 -4.07 5.37
CA LEU A 5 7.00 -3.36 6.42
C LEU A 5 7.89 -2.31 7.11
N GLN A 6 9.15 -2.63 7.40
CA GLN A 6 10.10 -1.67 7.98
C GLN A 6 10.38 -0.49 7.06
N ILE A 7 10.53 -0.73 5.75
CA ILE A 7 10.68 0.35 4.77
C ILE A 7 9.45 1.25 4.77
N LEU A 8 8.24 0.67 4.77
CA LEU A 8 6.99 1.44 4.81
C LEU A 8 6.88 2.26 6.11
N THR A 9 7.25 1.68 7.25
CA THR A 9 7.33 2.39 8.54
C THR A 9 8.29 3.58 8.46
N VAL A 10 9.49 3.40 7.93
CA VAL A 10 10.48 4.49 7.79
C VAL A 10 9.96 5.62 6.89
N LEU A 11 9.23 5.29 5.83
CA LEU A 11 8.71 6.28 4.89
C LEU A 11 7.50 7.06 5.42
N LEU A 12 6.72 6.45 6.32
CA LEU A 12 5.41 6.96 6.76
C LEU A 12 5.39 7.49 8.20
N ASP A 13 6.27 7.04 9.10
CA ASP A 13 6.24 7.45 10.51
C ASP A 13 7.05 8.73 10.79
N GLY A 14 6.74 9.38 11.92
CA GLY A 14 7.32 10.67 12.28
C GLY A 14 6.65 11.82 11.52
N ASP A 15 7.43 12.54 10.72
CA ASP A 15 6.97 13.65 9.88
C ASP A 15 7.27 13.35 8.40
N PRO A 16 6.38 12.60 7.72
CA PRO A 16 6.65 12.15 6.36
C PRO A 16 6.50 13.30 5.37
N THR A 17 7.46 13.39 4.47
CA THR A 17 7.43 14.35 3.36
C THR A 17 6.48 13.91 2.25
N ASP A 18 6.03 14.85 1.43
CA ASP A 18 5.25 14.55 0.22
C ASP A 18 5.92 13.46 -0.64
N ASP A 19 7.24 13.52 -0.79
CA ASP A 19 8.01 12.56 -1.60
C ASP A 19 8.09 11.18 -0.94
N SER A 20 8.32 11.10 0.37
CA SER A 20 8.38 9.81 1.08
C SER A 20 7.03 9.08 1.04
N VAL A 21 5.93 9.82 1.12
CA VAL A 21 4.58 9.26 0.96
C VAL A 21 4.35 8.75 -0.46
N GLU A 22 4.76 9.51 -1.48
CA GLU A 22 4.65 9.04 -2.88
C GLU A 22 5.49 7.78 -3.14
N VAL A 23 6.69 7.70 -2.57
CA VAL A 23 7.52 6.49 -2.64
C VAL A 23 6.83 5.33 -1.92
N ALA A 24 6.28 5.54 -0.72
CA ALA A 24 5.54 4.51 0.00
C ALA A 24 4.32 4.00 -0.78
N MET A 25 3.57 4.91 -1.44
CA MET A 25 2.46 4.56 -2.30
C MET A 25 2.89 3.72 -3.52
N GLY A 26 3.99 4.10 -4.17
CA GLY A 26 4.56 3.32 -5.27
C GLY A 26 5.00 1.93 -4.81
N PHE A 27 5.68 1.88 -3.67
CA PHE A 27 6.18 0.63 -3.09
C PHE A 27 5.03 -0.31 -2.72
N VAL A 28 4.00 0.17 -1.99
CA VAL A 28 2.87 -0.67 -1.58
C VAL A 28 2.06 -1.20 -2.77
N ARG A 29 2.00 -0.47 -3.90
CA ARG A 29 1.37 -0.99 -5.12
C ARG A 29 2.12 -2.17 -5.73
N VAL A 30 3.43 -2.27 -5.54
CA VAL A 30 4.25 -3.38 -6.05
C VAL A 30 4.24 -4.55 -5.08
N VAL A 31 4.47 -4.30 -3.78
CA VAL A 31 4.62 -5.38 -2.79
C VAL A 31 3.33 -5.75 -2.06
N GLY A 32 2.24 -5.00 -2.28
CA GLY A 32 1.02 -5.08 -1.48
C GLY A 32 0.32 -6.44 -1.56
N ARG A 33 0.33 -7.09 -2.72
CA ARG A 33 -0.26 -8.42 -2.91
C ARG A 33 0.49 -9.47 -2.11
N ALA A 34 1.81 -9.56 -2.30
CA ALA A 34 2.67 -10.47 -1.55
C ALA A 34 2.57 -10.23 -0.04
N LEU A 35 2.53 -8.97 0.39
CA LEU A 35 2.35 -8.61 1.79
C LEU A 35 0.96 -9.00 2.31
N ALA A 36 -0.09 -8.90 1.52
CA ALA A 36 -1.44 -9.29 1.93
C ALA A 36 -1.55 -10.82 2.11
N GLU A 37 -0.84 -11.60 1.30
CA GLU A 37 -0.81 -13.07 1.38
C GLU A 37 -0.05 -13.56 2.63
N VAL A 38 1.10 -12.95 2.93
CA VAL A 38 1.94 -13.37 4.08
C VAL A 38 1.58 -12.67 5.38
N SER A 39 1.04 -11.44 5.32
CA SER A 39 0.73 -10.59 6.47
C SER A 39 -0.41 -9.59 6.21
N PRO A 40 -1.65 -10.07 6.22
CA PRO A 40 -2.84 -9.22 6.09
C PRO A 40 -2.91 -8.12 7.17
N ALA A 41 -2.37 -8.39 8.36
CA ALA A 41 -2.32 -7.43 9.46
C ALA A 41 -1.36 -6.27 9.18
N GLY A 42 -0.17 -6.55 8.61
CA GLY A 42 0.80 -5.53 8.24
C GLY A 42 0.24 -4.58 7.17
N VAL A 43 -0.41 -5.13 6.13
CA VAL A 43 -1.07 -4.31 5.09
C VAL A 43 -2.18 -3.44 5.69
N ARG A 44 -2.99 -3.98 6.62
CA ARG A 44 -4.00 -3.19 7.33
C ARG A 44 -3.40 -2.01 8.09
N ALA A 45 -2.31 -2.23 8.81
CA ALA A 45 -1.62 -1.19 9.57
C ALA A 45 -1.08 -0.08 8.64
N VAL A 46 -0.48 -0.46 7.51
CA VAL A 46 0.00 0.49 6.49
C VAL A 46 -1.16 1.31 5.90
N MET A 47 -2.27 0.66 5.56
CA MET A 47 -3.47 1.35 5.06
C MET A 47 -4.05 2.31 6.09
N GLU A 48 -4.02 1.95 7.37
CA GLU A 48 -4.45 2.84 8.46
C GLU A 48 -3.51 4.03 8.60
N ARG A 49 -2.20 3.83 8.45
CA ARG A 49 -1.23 4.91 8.47
C ARG A 49 -1.49 5.93 7.35
N PHE A 50 -1.84 5.45 6.14
CA PHE A 50 -2.28 6.33 5.04
C PHE A 50 -3.56 7.11 5.38
N ARG A 51 -4.54 6.50 6.07
CA ARG A 51 -5.75 7.21 6.53
C ARG A 51 -5.41 8.32 7.53
N ALA A 52 -4.52 8.03 8.48
CA ALA A 52 -4.07 9.03 9.45
C ALA A 52 -3.47 10.27 8.76
N LEU A 53 -2.69 10.10 7.68
CA LEU A 53 -2.14 11.24 6.91
C LEU A 53 -3.22 12.16 6.32
N LEU A 54 -4.37 11.63 5.95
CA LEU A 54 -5.49 12.44 5.45
C LEU A 54 -6.18 13.21 6.59
N HIS A 55 -6.24 12.63 7.78
CA HIS A 55 -6.84 13.26 8.95
C HIS A 55 -5.96 14.34 9.58
N ASP A 56 -4.65 14.07 9.68
CA ASP A 56 -3.68 14.98 10.29
C ASP A 56 -3.37 16.18 9.40
N GLY A 57 -3.59 16.06 8.08
CA GLY A 57 -3.35 17.13 7.12
C GLY A 57 -1.87 17.51 6.96
N SER A 58 -0.95 16.66 7.42
CA SER A 58 0.49 16.91 7.45
C SER A 58 1.17 16.92 6.08
N VAL A 59 0.48 16.45 5.05
CA VAL A 59 0.98 16.34 3.67
C VAL A 59 0.25 17.29 2.73
N GLY A 60 0.93 17.71 1.66
CA GLY A 60 0.38 18.63 0.67
C GLY A 60 -0.88 18.10 0.00
N ARG A 61 -1.77 19.02 -0.42
CA ARG A 61 -3.06 18.68 -1.06
C ARG A 61 -2.94 17.72 -2.25
N ARG A 62 -1.85 17.83 -3.02
CA ARG A 62 -1.55 16.94 -4.15
C ARG A 62 -1.36 15.49 -3.68
N VAL A 63 -0.64 15.30 -2.59
CA VAL A 63 -0.38 13.98 -1.99
C VAL A 63 -1.65 13.44 -1.32
N GLN A 64 -2.42 14.28 -0.64
CA GLN A 64 -3.72 13.88 -0.08
C GLN A 64 -4.64 13.27 -1.14
N TYR A 65 -4.80 13.93 -2.30
CA TYR A 65 -5.60 13.40 -3.42
C TYR A 65 -5.08 12.05 -3.92
N LYS A 66 -3.76 11.88 -4.00
CA LYS A 66 -3.13 10.62 -4.40
C LYS A 66 -3.40 9.50 -3.39
N VAL A 67 -3.29 9.80 -2.09
CA VAL A 67 -3.56 8.85 -1.01
C VAL A 67 -5.03 8.44 -0.98
N GLU A 68 -5.96 9.39 -1.17
CA GLU A 68 -7.39 9.08 -1.34
C GLU A 68 -7.63 8.15 -2.53
N GLY A 69 -6.97 8.39 -3.66
CA GLY A 69 -6.99 7.52 -4.83
C GLY A 69 -6.54 6.10 -4.50
N LEU A 70 -5.40 5.94 -3.82
CA LEU A 70 -4.89 4.64 -3.38
C LEU A 70 -5.89 3.89 -2.48
N LEU A 71 -6.51 4.59 -1.51
CA LEU A 71 -7.50 4.00 -0.60
C LEU A 71 -8.82 3.65 -1.30
N ALA A 72 -9.19 4.40 -2.34
CA ALA A 72 -10.35 4.10 -3.17
C ALA A 72 -10.10 2.87 -4.06
N ASP A 73 -8.93 2.79 -4.70
CA ASP A 73 -8.48 1.61 -5.47
C ASP A 73 -8.52 0.37 -4.59
N HIS A 74 -7.86 0.41 -3.43
CA HIS A 74 -7.79 -0.71 -2.49
C HIS A 74 -9.17 -1.18 -2.00
N ARG A 75 -10.13 -0.26 -1.81
CA ARG A 75 -11.51 -0.61 -1.38
C ARG A 75 -12.33 -1.25 -2.50
N ARG A 76 -12.25 -0.71 -3.72
CA ARG A 76 -13.01 -1.21 -4.88
C ARG A 76 -12.69 -2.68 -5.13
N SER A 77 -11.41 -3.01 -5.14
CA SER A 77 -10.93 -4.38 -5.37
C SER A 77 -11.26 -5.38 -4.25
N ARG A 78 -11.83 -4.94 -3.13
CA ARG A 78 -12.36 -5.83 -2.09
C ARG A 78 -13.87 -6.08 -2.20
N THR A 79 -14.57 -5.27 -2.99
CA THR A 79 -16.04 -5.31 -3.12
C THR A 79 -16.48 -5.99 -4.40
N ASP A 80 -15.63 -6.02 -5.43
CA ASP A 80 -15.88 -6.82 -6.64
C ASP A 80 -15.62 -8.31 -6.31
N ASP A 81 -16.72 -9.04 -6.15
CA ASP A 81 -16.77 -10.48 -5.87
C ASP A 81 -16.02 -11.29 -6.95
N GLY A 82 -14.95 -12.00 -6.58
CA GLY A 82 -14.36 -13.01 -7.47
C GLY A 82 -13.03 -13.59 -7.03
N ASP A 83 -11.98 -12.77 -6.90
CA ASP A 83 -10.61 -13.26 -6.70
C ASP A 83 -9.88 -12.37 -5.68
N GLY A 84 -9.42 -12.97 -4.57
CA GLY A 84 -8.94 -12.34 -3.33
C GLY A 84 -7.64 -11.56 -3.41
N ASP A 85 -7.58 -10.60 -4.32
CA ASP A 85 -6.40 -9.87 -4.74
C ASP A 85 -6.07 -8.65 -3.86
N GLY A 86 -7.07 -8.08 -3.20
CA GLY A 86 -6.90 -6.95 -2.29
C GLY A 86 -6.53 -5.64 -2.99
N GLY A 87 -6.69 -5.53 -4.30
CA GLY A 87 -6.42 -4.34 -5.11
C GLY A 87 -4.96 -4.13 -5.47
N PHE A 88 -4.20 -5.22 -5.52
CA PHE A 88 -2.78 -5.20 -5.83
C PHE A 88 -2.46 -6.19 -6.95
N PRO A 89 -1.64 -5.78 -7.93
CA PRO A 89 -1.23 -6.67 -9.00
C PRO A 89 -0.57 -7.94 -8.46
N PRO A 90 -0.61 -9.05 -9.23
CA PRO A 90 0.06 -10.28 -8.82
C PRO A 90 1.55 -10.02 -8.53
N PRO A 91 2.15 -10.67 -7.51
CA PRO A 91 3.53 -10.39 -7.08
C PRO A 91 4.56 -10.68 -8.17
N VAL A 92 4.29 -11.73 -8.95
CA VAL A 92 5.08 -12.19 -10.06
C VAL A 92 4.11 -12.38 -11.23
N ARG A 93 4.51 -11.97 -12.43
CA ARG A 93 3.72 -12.26 -13.62
C ARG A 93 3.80 -13.75 -13.89
N GLU A 94 2.72 -14.33 -14.39
CA GLU A 94 2.63 -15.77 -14.63
C GLU A 94 3.79 -16.29 -15.50
N GLU A 95 4.23 -15.53 -16.51
CA GLU A 95 5.39 -15.93 -17.34
C GLU A 95 6.75 -15.89 -16.63
N LEU A 96 6.83 -15.28 -15.44
CA LEU A 96 8.06 -15.10 -14.65
C LEU A 96 8.11 -16.01 -13.41
N ASP A 97 7.03 -16.74 -13.11
CA ASP A 97 6.98 -17.67 -11.98
C ASP A 97 7.58 -19.03 -12.36
N LEU A 98 8.90 -19.06 -12.47
CA LEU A 98 9.66 -20.18 -13.07
C LEU A 98 10.29 -21.13 -12.04
N VAL A 99 10.05 -20.91 -10.75
CA VAL A 99 10.67 -21.67 -9.66
C VAL A 99 9.59 -22.34 -8.83
N GLU A 100 9.72 -23.66 -8.65
CA GLU A 100 8.88 -24.45 -7.72
C GLU A 100 9.22 -24.19 -6.24
#